data_AF-A0A4Q3R812-F1
#
_entry.id   AF-A0A4Q3R812-F1
#
_cell.length_a   1.000
_cell.length_b   1.000
_cell.length_c   1.000
_cell.angle_alpha   90.00
_cell.angle_beta   90.00
_cell.angle_gamma   90.00
#
_symmetry.space_group_name_H-M   'P 1'
#
loop_
_entity.id
_entity.type
_entity.pdbx_description
1 polymer ?
#
loop_
_entity_poly.entity_id
_entity_poly.type
_entity_poly.pdbx_seq_one_letter_code
_entity_poly.pdbx_strand_id
1 'polypeptide(L)'
;MERIEKLKSFLAQNPADSFVQHALALEYVKLDNDKEARMQFEKLLERDESYVGSYYHLAKLLERAGETEKAIACYEKGMQVAKA
;
A
#
# COMPACT_ATOMS: atom_id res chain seq x y z
N MET A 1 -11.64 -14.33 -2.03
CA MET A 1 -10.37 -14.98 -2.46
C MET A 1 -10.13 -14.83 -3.96
N GLU A 2 -11.14 -15.07 -4.82
CA GLU A 2 -11.05 -14.86 -6.29
C GLU A 2 -10.36 -13.56 -6.73
N ARG A 3 -10.67 -12.43 -6.10
CA ARG A 3 -10.08 -11.13 -6.48
C ARG A 3 -8.58 -11.05 -6.21
N ILE A 4 -8.12 -11.57 -5.07
CA ILE A 4 -6.70 -11.56 -4.67
C ILE A 4 -5.88 -12.42 -5.62
N GLU A 5 -6.36 -13.63 -5.93
CA GLU A 5 -5.66 -14.54 -6.85
C GLU A 5 -5.60 -13.96 -8.27
N LYS A 6 -6.66 -13.30 -8.73
CA LYS A 6 -6.63 -12.57 -10.01
C LYS A 6 -5.60 -11.44 -10.03
N LEU A 7 -5.52 -10.64 -8.95
CA LEU A 7 -4.55 -9.55 -8.85
C LEU A 7 -3.10 -10.08 -8.78
N LYS A 8 -2.86 -11.18 -8.05
CA LYS A 8 -1.55 -11.86 -8.05
C LYS A 8 -1.17 -12.38 -9.42
N SER A 9 -2.12 -12.94 -10.19
CA SER A 9 -1.87 -13.37 -11.58
C SER A 9 -1.49 -12.20 -12.50
N PHE A 10 -2.10 -11.02 -12.31
CA PHE A 10 -1.69 -9.82 -13.02
C PHE A 10 -0.29 -9.36 -12.62
N LEU A 11 0.06 -9.39 -11.33
CA LEU A 11 1.42 -9.08 -10.87
C LEU A 11 2.46 -10.11 -11.31
N ALA A 12 2.09 -11.37 -11.51
CA ALA A 12 2.99 -12.36 -12.06
C ALA A 12 3.38 -12.03 -13.52
N GLN A 13 2.46 -11.41 -14.27
CA GLN A 13 2.70 -10.95 -15.65
C GLN A 13 3.39 -9.59 -15.70
N ASN A 14 3.07 -8.68 -14.77
CA ASN A 14 3.69 -7.38 -14.62
C ASN A 14 3.99 -7.07 -13.14
N PRO A 15 5.16 -7.50 -12.63
CA PRO A 15 5.51 -7.33 -11.21
C PRO A 15 5.70 -5.86 -10.78
N ALA A 16 5.85 -4.94 -11.73
CA ALA A 16 6.08 -3.52 -11.48
C ALA A 16 4.80 -2.68 -11.53
N ASP A 17 3.62 -3.30 -11.67
CA ASP A 17 2.36 -2.57 -11.78
C ASP A 17 1.91 -2.00 -10.42
N SER A 18 2.15 -0.70 -10.20
CA SER A 18 1.75 0.01 -8.97
C SER A 18 0.25 0.00 -8.75
N PHE A 19 -0.55 0.12 -9.81
CA PHE A 19 -2.01 0.14 -9.68
C PHE A 19 -2.54 -1.21 -9.19
N VAL A 20 -2.08 -2.31 -9.81
CA VAL A 20 -2.50 -3.66 -9.41
C VAL A 20 -2.00 -4.01 -8.02
N GLN A 21 -0.77 -3.63 -7.67
CA GLN A 21 -0.22 -3.87 -6.34
C GLN A 21 -0.95 -3.08 -5.25
N HIS A 22 -1.33 -1.82 -5.54
CA HIS A 22 -2.17 -1.01 -4.66
C HIS A 22 -3.54 -1.66 -4.46
N ALA A 23 -4.17 -2.12 -5.55
CA ALA A 23 -5.45 -2.81 -5.47
C ALA A 23 -5.36 -4.10 -4.64
N LEU A 24 -4.26 -4.87 -4.77
CA LEU A 24 -4.02 -6.06 -3.96
C LEU A 24 -3.91 -5.73 -2.48
N ALA A 25 -3.17 -4.66 -2.14
CA ALA A 25 -3.05 -4.18 -0.77
C ALA A 25 -4.43 -3.83 -0.18
N LEU A 26 -5.29 -3.12 -0.91
CA LEU A 26 -6.64 -2.78 -0.48
C LEU A 26 -7.53 -4.01 -0.25
N GLU A 27 -7.40 -5.06 -1.05
CA GLU A 27 -8.12 -6.31 -0.80
C GLU A 27 -7.67 -6.98 0.49
N TYR A 28 -6.39 -6.90 0.86
CA TYR A 28 -5.92 -7.36 2.17
C TYR A 28 -6.45 -6.49 3.31
N VAL A 29 -6.53 -5.16 3.15
CA VAL A 29 -7.15 -4.26 4.14
C VAL A 29 -8.61 -4.65 4.41
N LYS A 30 -9.38 -4.98 3.35
CA LYS A 30 -10.79 -5.40 3.49
C LYS A 30 -10.98 -6.71 4.26
N LEU A 31 -9.94 -7.54 4.31
CA LEU A 31 -9.94 -8.81 5.04
C LEU A 31 -9.30 -8.68 6.43
N ASP A 32 -9.01 -7.45 6.87
CA ASP A 32 -8.25 -7.13 8.09
C ASP A 32 -6.91 -7.88 8.17
N ASN A 33 -6.35 -8.27 7.01
CA ASN A 33 -5.01 -8.84 6.91
C ASN A 33 -3.99 -7.70 6.77
N ASP A 34 -3.89 -6.91 7.84
CA ASP A 34 -3.10 -5.69 7.88
C ASP A 34 -1.60 -5.94 7.60
N LYS A 35 -1.09 -7.12 7.98
CA LYS A 35 0.30 -7.53 7.73
C LYS A 35 0.60 -7.62 6.24
N GLU A 36 -0.23 -8.34 5.49
CA GLU A 36 -0.06 -8.48 4.04
C GLU A 36 -0.32 -7.15 3.33
N ALA A 37 -1.36 -6.41 3.75
CA ALA A 37 -1.67 -5.09 3.20
C ALA A 37 -0.48 -4.13 3.32
N ARG A 38 0.11 -4.04 4.52
CA ARG A 38 1.29 -3.21 4.79
C ARG A 38 2.46 -3.59 3.90
N MET A 39 2.79 -4.88 3.82
CA MET A 39 3.89 -5.36 2.98
C MET A 39 3.70 -4.96 1.50
N GLN A 40 2.46 -5.02 0.99
CA GLN A 40 2.21 -4.63 -0.40
C GLN A 40 2.36 -3.12 -0.61
N PHE A 41 1.89 -2.28 0.32
CA PHE A 41 2.07 -0.82 0.24
C PHE A 41 3.54 -0.41 0.38
N GLU A 42 4.28 -1.01 1.31
CA GLU A 42 5.71 -0.74 1.49
C GLU A 42 6.50 -1.10 0.23
N LYS A 43 6.33 -2.32 -0.30
CA LYS A 43 6.98 -2.74 -1.55
C LYS A 43 6.61 -1.85 -2.75
N LEU A 44 5.38 -1.40 -2.81
CA LEU A 44 4.93 -0.49 -3.87
C LEU A 44 5.68 0.84 -3.75
N LEU A 45 5.70 1.44 -2.56
CA LEU A 45 6.33 2.74 -2.32
C LEU A 45 7.87 2.67 -2.36
N GLU A 46 8.49 1.53 -2.09
CA GLU A 46 9.92 1.32 -2.33
C GLU A 46 10.28 1.40 -3.83
N ARG A 47 9.38 0.98 -4.71
CA ARG A 47 9.59 1.01 -6.16
C ARG A 47 9.10 2.32 -6.79
N ASP A 48 7.94 2.78 -6.36
CA ASP A 48 7.21 3.90 -6.94
C ASP A 48 6.77 4.85 -5.83
N GLU A 49 7.72 5.66 -5.38
CA GLU A 49 7.51 6.71 -4.38
C GLU A 49 6.52 7.78 -4.84
N SER A 50 6.24 7.88 -6.16
CA SER A 50 5.32 8.87 -6.72
C SER A 50 3.84 8.47 -6.56
N TYR A 51 3.57 7.22 -6.15
CA TYR A 51 2.20 6.72 -6.02
C TYR A 51 1.52 7.22 -4.74
N VAL A 52 1.08 8.49 -4.77
CA VAL A 52 0.53 9.24 -3.63
C VAL A 52 -0.54 8.48 -2.86
N GLY A 53 -1.45 7.78 -3.55
CA GLY A 53 -2.59 7.10 -2.93
C GLY A 53 -2.20 6.03 -1.91
N SER A 54 -1.00 5.45 -2.02
CA SER A 54 -0.55 4.39 -1.10
C SER A 54 -0.14 4.90 0.27
N TYR A 55 0.31 6.16 0.39
CA TYR A 55 0.75 6.73 1.67
C TYR A 55 -0.38 6.80 2.70
N TYR A 56 -1.57 7.23 2.28
CA TYR A 56 -2.73 7.30 3.18
C TYR A 56 -3.06 5.92 3.76
N HIS A 57 -3.14 4.90 2.92
CA HIS A 57 -3.50 3.55 3.37
C HIS A 57 -2.41 2.90 4.23
N LEU A 58 -1.13 3.08 3.88
CA LEU A 58 -0.03 2.61 4.71
C LEU A 58 -0.04 3.27 6.10
N ALA A 59 -0.25 4.58 6.15
CA ALA A 59 -0.33 5.31 7.41
C ALA A 59 -1.53 4.86 8.28
N LYS A 60 -2.70 4.60 7.68
CA LYS A 60 -3.84 4.00 8.41
C LYS A 60 -3.53 2.63 9.00
N LEU A 61 -2.74 1.80 8.31
CA LEU A 61 -2.31 0.51 8.85
C LEU A 61 -1.32 0.68 10.01
N LEU A 62 -0.41 1.65 9.91
CA LEU A 62 0.51 2.00 11.00
C LEU A 62 -0.25 2.51 12.24
N GLU A 63 -1.31 3.32 12.06
CA GLU A 63 -2.21 3.72 13.16
C GLU A 63 -2.88 2.50 13.82
N ARG A 64 -3.44 1.57 13.03
CA ARG A 64 -4.05 0.33 13.55
C ARG A 64 -3.06 -0.51 14.36
N ALA A 65 -1.79 -0.49 13.97
CA ALA A 65 -0.70 -1.16 14.69
C ALA A 65 -0.20 -0.40 15.94
N GLY A 66 -0.73 0.80 16.23
CA GLY A 66 -0.25 1.66 17.33
C GLY A 66 1.09 2.35 17.03
N GLU A 67 1.57 2.30 15.79
CA GLU A 67 2.83 2.92 15.34
C GLU A 67 2.59 4.38 14.93
N THR A 68 2.07 5.20 15.85
CA THR A 68 1.60 6.56 15.57
C THR A 68 2.67 7.47 14.96
N GLU A 69 3.90 7.46 15.47
CA GLU A 69 4.97 8.31 14.92
C GLU A 69 5.29 7.96 13.46
N LYS A 70 5.30 6.67 13.13
CA LYS A 70 5.53 6.22 11.75
C LYS A 70 4.36 6.57 10.84
N ALA A 71 3.13 6.50 11.35
CA ALA A 71 1.95 6.92 10.60
C ALA A 71 2.04 8.40 10.22
N ILE A 72 2.38 9.26 11.19
CA ILE A 72 2.57 10.71 10.97
C ILE A 72 3.64 10.95 9.89
N ALA A 73 4.82 10.36 10.04
CA ALA A 73 5.89 10.49 9.06
C ALA A 73 5.48 10.01 7.65
N CYS A 74 4.68 8.93 7.58
CA CYS A 74 4.17 8.39 6.32
C CYS A 74 3.18 9.36 5.65
N TYR A 75 2.24 9.95 6.41
CA TYR A 75 1.35 10.98 5.88
C TYR A 75 2.10 12.21 5.39
N GLU A 76 3.07 12.68 6.19
CA GLU A 76 3.87 13.86 5.83
C GLU A 76 4.64 13.64 4.53
N LYS A 77 5.27 12.46 4.37
CA LYS A 77 5.93 12.10 3.11
C LYS A 77 4.93 12.08 1.95
N GLY A 78 3.77 11.45 2.11
CA GLY A 78 2.74 11.45 1.07
C GLY A 78 2.26 12.85 0.68
N MET A 79 2.08 13.75 1.66
CA MET A 79 1.72 15.14 1.41
C MET A 79 2.83 15.92 0.70
N GLN A 80 4.10 15.62 0.94
CA GLN A 80 5.22 16.23 0.22
C GLN A 80 5.24 15.76 -1.24
N VAL A 81 5.12 14.45 -1.48
CA VAL A 81 5.07 13.88 -2.83
C VAL A 81 3.90 14.45 -3.64
N ALA A 82 2.71 14.60 -3.02
CA ALA A 82 1.53 15.13 -3.69
C ALA A 82 1.64 16.60 -4.13
N LYS A 83 2.62 17.35 -3.61
CA LYS A 83 2.85 18.76 -3.93
C LYS A 83 3.94 18.97 -4.99
N ALA A 84 4.71 17.92 -5.30
CA ALA A 84 5.78 17.96 -6.30
C ALA A 84 5.21 17.90 -7.72
#